data_AF-A0A7R9FDE0-F1
#
_entry.id   AF-A0A7R9FDE0-F1
#
_cell.length_a   1.000
_cell.length_b   1.000
_cell.length_c   1.000
_cell.angle_alpha   90.00
_cell.angle_beta   90.00
_cell.angle_gamma   90.00
#
_symmetry.space_group_name_H-M   'P 1'
#
loop_
_entity.id
_entity.type
_entity.pdbx_description
1 polymer ?
#
loop_
_entity_poly.entity_id
_entity_poly.type
_entity_poly.pdbx_seq_one_letter_code
_entity_poly.pdbx_strand_id
1 'polypeptide(L)'
;MFPEVYMSYMSQTTLPPPFNLIPTYTGVSSMIQWLRYLFAPSANKKSGWSPTFCCYMEECDDDRTKEEFPALISQLVQRYFAEKDQKQEESGNQEMDIIRQEIADLKMLVRESLGLKDHIGT
;
A
#
# COMPACT_ATOMS: atom_id res chain seq x y z
N MET A 1 16.04 6.16 -8.64
CA MET A 1 16.56 6.09 -10.01
C MET A 1 16.01 4.90 -10.80
N PHE A 2 16.21 3.64 -10.39
CA PHE A 2 15.69 2.47 -11.14
C PHE A 2 14.14 2.38 -11.25
N PRO A 3 13.35 2.68 -10.21
CA PRO A 3 11.89 2.55 -10.30
C PRO A 3 11.26 3.53 -11.29
N GLU A 4 11.78 4.76 -11.36
CA GLU A 4 11.26 5.82 -12.23
C GLU A 4 11.52 5.51 -13.72
N VAL A 5 12.72 5.02 -14.04
CA VAL A 5 13.07 4.60 -15.41
C VAL A 5 12.20 3.42 -15.83
N TYR A 6 11.97 2.45 -14.94
CA TYR A 6 11.11 1.31 -15.22
C TYR A 6 9.64 1.71 -15.43
N MET A 7 9.12 2.63 -14.61
CA MET A 7 7.78 3.18 -14.80
C MET A 7 7.65 3.93 -16.13
N SER A 8 8.68 4.70 -16.51
CA SER A 8 8.72 5.37 -17.81
C SER A 8 8.78 4.38 -18.98
N TYR A 9 9.39 3.22 -18.80
CA TYR A 9 9.38 2.16 -19.80
C TYR A 9 8.02 1.47 -19.90
N MET A 10 7.35 1.21 -18.77
CA MET A 10 6.01 0.60 -18.77
C MET A 10 4.93 1.52 -19.35
N SER A 11 5.11 2.85 -19.29
CA SER A 11 4.19 3.81 -19.92
C SER A 11 4.45 4.05 -21.40
N GLN A 12 5.58 3.58 -21.94
CA GLN A 12 5.88 3.69 -23.36
C GLN A 12 5.03 2.73 -24.18
N THR A 13 4.77 3.13 -25.41
CA THR A 13 4.13 2.27 -26.41
C THR A 13 4.99 1.03 -26.67
N THR A 14 4.35 -0.08 -27.02
CA THR A 14 5.02 -1.38 -27.29
C THR A 14 6.03 -1.34 -28.44
N LEU A 15 6.03 -0.26 -29.24
CA LEU A 15 6.93 -0.08 -30.37
C LEU A 15 8.00 0.97 -30.06
N PRO A 16 9.29 0.66 -30.30
CA PRO A 16 10.34 1.68 -30.21
C PRO A 16 10.18 2.70 -31.35
N PRO A 17 10.54 3.98 -31.14
CA PRO A 17 10.74 4.91 -32.24
C PRO A 17 11.72 4.32 -33.27
N PRO A 18 11.48 4.44 -34.60
CA PRO A 18 10.45 5.22 -35.29
C PRO A 18 9.13 4.46 -35.55
N PHE A 19 9.03 3.18 -35.17
CA PHE A 19 7.94 2.30 -35.56
C PHE A 19 6.60 2.61 -34.88
N ASN A 20 6.60 3.43 -33.82
CA ASN A 20 5.40 3.93 -33.15
C ASN A 20 4.53 4.85 -34.03
N LEU A 21 5.06 5.38 -35.14
CA LEU A 21 4.30 6.24 -36.06
C LEU A 21 3.54 5.46 -37.14
N ILE A 22 3.78 4.16 -37.25
CA ILE A 22 3.11 3.34 -38.26
C ILE A 22 1.71 2.98 -37.75
N PRO A 23 0.64 3.37 -38.47
CA PRO A 23 -0.71 3.06 -38.03
C PRO A 23 -0.91 1.54 -38.00
N THR A 24 -1.06 0.99 -36.80
CA THR A 24 -1.46 -0.39 -36.61
C THR A 24 -2.95 -0.54 -36.88
N TYR A 25 -3.38 -1.70 -37.37
CA TYR A 25 -4.80 -1.99 -37.59
C TYR A 25 -5.65 -1.74 -36.33
N THR A 26 -5.11 -2.14 -35.17
CA THR A 26 -5.73 -1.90 -33.87
C THR A 26 -5.86 -0.40 -33.58
N GLY A 27 -4.82 0.41 -33.83
CA GLY A 27 -4.86 1.86 -33.65
C GLY A 27 -5.93 2.54 -34.51
N VAL A 28 -6.03 2.17 -35.80
CA VAL A 28 -7.06 2.70 -36.72
C VAL A 28 -8.46 2.30 -36.26
N SER A 29 -8.66 1.05 -35.86
CA SER A 29 -9.95 0.57 -35.32
C SER A 29 -10.36 1.34 -34.06
N SER A 30 -9.43 1.57 -33.14
CA SER A 30 -9.69 2.35 -31.92
C SER A 30 -10.04 3.81 -32.21
N MET A 31 -9.39 4.44 -33.21
CA MET A 31 -9.75 5.81 -33.65
C MET A 31 -11.18 5.88 -34.21
N ILE A 32 -11.58 4.89 -35.03
CA ILE A 32 -12.95 4.81 -35.57
C ILE A 32 -13.96 4.61 -34.43
N GLN A 33 -13.63 3.77 -33.44
CA GLN A 33 -14.48 3.59 -32.25
C GLN A 33 -14.61 4.89 -31.45
N TRP A 34 -13.52 5.62 -31.23
CA TRP A 34 -13.56 6.92 -30.56
C TRP A 34 -14.45 7.92 -31.32
N LEU A 35 -14.30 8.03 -32.65
CA LEU A 35 -15.17 8.85 -33.50
C LEU A 35 -16.63 8.43 -33.38
N ARG A 36 -16.90 7.12 -33.37
CA ARG A 36 -18.25 6.59 -33.21
C ARG A 36 -18.87 6.99 -31.87
N TYR A 37 -18.13 6.89 -30.77
CA TYR A 37 -18.61 7.29 -29.45
C TYR A 37 -18.75 8.81 -29.30
N LEU A 38 -18.00 9.58 -30.10
CA LEU A 38 -18.12 11.03 -30.14
C LEU A 38 -19.46 11.47 -30.77
N PHE A 39 -19.88 10.80 -31.84
CA PHE A 39 -21.14 11.12 -32.53
C PHE A 39 -22.36 10.39 -31.96
N ALA A 40 -22.19 9.20 -31.37
CA ALA A 40 -23.24 8.38 -30.81
C ALA A 40 -22.79 7.79 -29.45
N PRO A 41 -22.96 8.54 -28.35
CA PRO A 41 -22.56 8.06 -27.03
C PRO A 41 -23.38 6.83 -26.63
N SER A 42 -22.70 5.82 -26.10
CA SER A 42 -23.34 4.60 -25.58
C SER A 42 -23.48 4.70 -24.06
N ALA A 43 -24.42 3.95 -23.47
CA ALA A 43 -24.69 4.01 -22.03
C ALA A 43 -23.47 3.69 -21.14
N ASN A 44 -22.58 2.81 -21.59
CA ASN A 44 -21.46 2.29 -20.80
C ASN A 44 -20.07 2.78 -21.26
N LYS A 45 -19.98 3.49 -22.40
CA LYS A 45 -18.71 3.97 -22.95
C LYS A 45 -18.86 5.38 -23.48
N LYS A 46 -17.97 6.27 -23.03
CA LYS A 46 -17.92 7.68 -23.44
C LYS A 46 -16.54 8.00 -23.99
N SER A 47 -16.50 8.80 -25.05
CA SER A 47 -15.25 9.37 -25.57
C SER A 47 -15.07 10.78 -25.07
N GLY A 48 -13.86 11.13 -24.65
CA GLY A 48 -13.46 12.47 -24.25
C GLY A 48 -12.29 13.00 -25.08
N TRP A 49 -12.04 14.29 -24.94
CA TRP A 49 -10.87 14.95 -25.51
C TRP A 49 -10.26 15.89 -24.48
N SER A 50 -8.97 15.70 -24.18
CA SER A 50 -8.17 16.57 -23.30
C SER A 50 -6.86 16.94 -24.00
N PRO A 51 -6.31 18.15 -23.78
CA PRO A 51 -5.03 18.54 -24.36
C PRO A 51 -3.85 17.70 -23.82
N THR A 52 -3.96 17.14 -22.62
CA THR A 52 -2.93 16.27 -22.03
C THR A 52 -3.08 14.80 -22.44
N PHE A 53 -4.33 14.37 -22.67
CA PHE A 53 -4.67 13.02 -23.11
C PHE A 53 -5.63 13.16 -24.29
N CYS A 54 -5.11 13.20 -25.52
CA CYS A 54 -5.99 13.27 -26.70
C CYS A 54 -6.79 11.98 -26.81
N CYS A 55 -8.07 12.17 -27.07
CA CYS A 55 -8.89 11.19 -27.76
C CYS A 55 -9.04 9.88 -26.96
N TYR A 56 -9.31 10.02 -25.66
CA TYR A 56 -9.47 8.91 -24.73
C TYR A 56 -10.89 8.37 -24.75
N MET A 57 -11.02 7.08 -24.44
CA MET A 57 -12.29 6.41 -24.19
C MET A 57 -12.35 6.03 -22.72
N GLU A 58 -13.41 6.45 -22.06
CA GLU A 58 -13.70 6.13 -20.66
C GLU A 58 -14.82 5.09 -20.64
N GLU A 59 -14.54 3.97 -20.00
CA GLU A 59 -15.57 3.00 -19.64
C GLU A 59 -16.19 3.51 -18.34
N CYS A 60 -17.51 3.65 -18.29
CA CYS A 60 -18.19 3.98 -17.05
C CYS A 60 -17.97 2.81 -16.09
N ASP A 61 -17.00 3.00 -15.20
CA ASP A 61 -16.46 2.11 -14.17
C ASP A 61 -17.01 0.68 -14.11
N ASP A 62 -16.10 -0.29 -14.16
CA ASP A 62 -16.38 -1.65 -13.72
C ASP A 62 -16.76 -1.62 -12.23
N ASP A 63 -18.05 -1.74 -11.92
CA ASP A 63 -18.60 -1.69 -10.56
C ASP A 63 -17.84 -2.63 -9.60
N ARG A 64 -17.27 -3.72 -10.14
CA ARG A 64 -16.41 -4.64 -9.40
C ARG A 64 -15.17 -3.97 -8.81
N THR A 65 -14.49 -3.14 -9.58
CA THR A 65 -13.26 -2.45 -9.13
C THR A 65 -13.58 -1.44 -8.03
N LYS A 66 -14.75 -0.81 -8.07
CA LYS A 66 -15.22 0.13 -7.04
C LYS A 66 -15.51 -0.52 -5.70
N GLU A 67 -15.95 -1.78 -5.69
CA GLU A 67 -16.25 -2.52 -4.44
C GLU A 67 -15.02 -3.27 -3.91
N GLU A 68 -14.23 -3.88 -4.80
CA GLU A 68 -13.06 -4.67 -4.43
C GLU A 68 -11.94 -3.81 -3.82
N PHE A 69 -11.70 -2.61 -4.37
CA PHE A 69 -10.65 -1.73 -3.88
C PHE A 69 -10.84 -1.28 -2.41
N PRO A 70 -11.99 -0.70 -1.99
CA PRO A 70 -12.18 -0.30 -0.59
C PRO A 70 -12.19 -1.50 0.37
N ALA A 71 -12.69 -2.67 -0.06
CA ALA A 71 -12.63 -3.90 0.74
C ALA A 71 -11.17 -4.32 1.01
N LEU A 72 -10.31 -4.28 -0.01
CA LEU A 72 -8.87 -4.56 0.14
C LEU A 72 -8.19 -3.55 1.06
N ILE A 73 -8.47 -2.25 0.88
CA ILE A 73 -7.92 -1.19 1.75
C ILE A 73 -8.34 -1.40 3.20
N SER A 74 -9.61 -1.76 3.46
CA SER A 74 -10.09 -2.06 4.81
C SER A 74 -9.30 -3.20 5.46
N GLN A 75 -9.05 -4.29 4.73
CA GLN A 75 -8.27 -5.42 5.25
C GLN A 75 -6.81 -5.04 5.52
N LEU A 76 -6.20 -4.24 4.65
CA LEU A 76 -4.83 -3.73 4.82
C LEU A 76 -4.71 -2.87 6.08
N VAL A 77 -5.67 -1.97 6.30
CA VAL A 77 -5.71 -1.10 7.49
C VAL A 77 -5.87 -1.93 8.76
N GLN A 78 -6.75 -2.94 8.76
CA GLN A 78 -6.92 -3.83 9.91
C GLN A 78 -5.63 -4.58 10.25
N ARG A 79 -4.95 -5.14 9.25
CA ARG A 79 -3.67 -5.84 9.45
C ARG A 79 -2.59 -4.90 10.00
N TYR A 80 -2.52 -3.68 9.46
CA TYR A 80 -1.55 -2.69 9.93
C TYR A 80 -1.74 -2.32 11.40
N PHE A 81 -2.99 -2.05 11.83
CA PHE A 81 -3.26 -1.73 13.22
C PHE A 81 -3.03 -2.92 14.16
N ALA A 82 -3.44 -4.13 13.76
CA ALA A 82 -3.17 -5.33 14.55
C ALA A 82 -1.66 -5.57 14.76
N GLU A 83 -0.85 -5.42 13.70
CA GLU A 83 0.61 -5.56 13.81
C GLU A 83 1.23 -4.44 14.65
N LYS A 84 0.71 -3.21 14.54
CA LYS A 84 1.16 -2.07 15.34
C LYS A 84 0.87 -2.27 16.82
N ASP A 85 -0.34 -2.72 17.16
CA ASP A 85 -0.74 -2.95 18.55
C ASP A 85 0.08 -4.10 19.16
N GLN A 86 0.32 -5.18 18.42
CA GLN A 86 1.19 -6.28 18.85
C GLN A 86 2.62 -5.80 19.15
N LYS A 87 3.23 -5.02 18.24
CA LYS A 87 4.58 -4.47 18.46
C LYS A 87 4.64 -3.53 19.67
N GLN A 88 3.56 -2.79 19.92
CA GLN A 88 3.46 -1.89 21.08
C GLN A 88 3.33 -2.68 22.40
N GLU A 89 2.54 -3.76 22.42
CA GLU A 89 2.44 -4.67 23.56
C GLU A 89 3.77 -5.40 23.85
N GLU A 90 4.45 -5.88 22.81
CA GLU A 90 5.77 -6.52 22.93
C GLU A 90 6.81 -5.56 23.53
N SER A 91 6.84 -4.30 23.07
CA SER A 91 7.71 -3.26 23.64
C SER A 91 7.37 -2.97 25.11
N GLY A 92 6.08 -2.82 25.44
CA GLY A 92 5.64 -2.57 26.82
C GLY A 92 5.95 -3.73 27.77
N ASN A 93 5.83 -4.98 27.33
CA ASN A 93 6.20 -6.15 28.11
C ASN A 93 7.71 -6.22 28.36
N GLN A 94 8.53 -5.90 27.35
CA GLN A 94 9.98 -5.81 27.52
C GLN A 94 10.37 -4.75 28.56
N GLU A 95 9.75 -3.56 28.52
CA GLU A 95 9.97 -2.52 29.53
C GLU A 95 9.57 -2.98 30.94
N MET A 96 8.44 -3.67 31.07
CA MET A 96 7.97 -4.21 32.35
C MET A 96 8.92 -5.28 32.92
N ASP A 97 9.50 -6.13 32.07
CA ASP A 97 10.46 -7.14 32.50
C ASP A 97 11.78 -6.51 32.98
N ILE A 98 12.25 -5.45 32.29
CA ILE A 98 13.41 -4.67 32.73
C ILE A 98 13.15 -4.05 34.11
N ILE A 99 11.99 -3.39 34.29
CA ILE A 99 11.63 -2.78 35.57
C ILE A 99 11.55 -3.82 36.70
N ARG A 100 11.00 -5.02 36.42
CA ARG A 100 10.96 -6.12 37.41
C ARG A 100 12.35 -6.56 37.83
N GLN A 101 13.29 -6.61 36.89
CA GLN A 101 14.67 -6.98 37.17
C GLN A 101 15.38 -5.90 38.01
N GLU A 102 15.22 -4.62 37.66
CA GLU A 102 15.76 -3.51 38.45
C GLU A 102 15.20 -3.49 39.89
N ILE A 103 13.90 -3.76 40.07
CA ILE A 103 13.28 -3.86 41.40
C ILE A 103 13.87 -5.03 42.19
N ALA A 104 14.14 -6.17 41.55
CA ALA A 104 14.74 -7.33 42.20
C ALA A 104 16.17 -7.03 42.67
N ASP A 105 16.96 -6.38 41.82
CA ASP A 105 18.34 -5.99 42.12
C ASP A 105 18.39 -4.96 43.27
N LEU A 106 17.53 -3.94 43.22
CA LEU A 106 17.38 -2.97 44.30
C LEU A 106 16.97 -3.66 45.61
N LYS A 107 16.06 -4.64 45.56
CA LYS A 107 15.70 -5.43 46.75
C LYS A 107 16.87 -6.21 47.32
N MET A 108 17.73 -6.78 46.49
CA MET A 108 18.93 -7.48 46.95
C MET A 108 19.91 -6.52 47.62
N LEU A 109 20.21 -5.40 46.97
CA LEU A 109 21.09 -4.35 47.51
C LEU A 109 20.58 -3.81 48.85
N VAL A 110 19.27 -3.58 48.97
CA VAL A 110 18.66 -3.13 50.22
C VAL A 110 18.74 -4.19 51.31
N ARG A 111 18.51 -5.48 51.01
CA ARG A 111 18.67 -6.55 52.01
C ARG A 111 20.11 -6.68 52.49
N GLU A 112 21.06 -6.57 51.56
CA GLU A 112 22.49 -6.66 51.86
C GLU A 112 22.95 -5.49 52.73
N SER A 113 22.55 -4.26 52.39
CA SER A 113 22.87 -3.05 53.17
C SER A 113 22.16 -2.99 54.53
N LEU A 114 20.96 -3.56 54.65
CA LEU A 114 20.26 -3.70 55.94
C LEU A 114 20.77 -4.86 56.80
N GLY A 115 21.72 -5.68 56.32
CA GLY A 115 22.32 -6.76 57.11
C GLY A 115 21.32 -7.82 57.58
N LEU A 116 20.19 -7.99 56.89
CA LEU A 116 19.19 -9.03 57.17
C LEU A 116 19.74 -10.39 56.71
N LYS A 117 20.67 -10.93 57.49
CA LYS A 117 21.06 -12.33 57.45
C LYS A 117 19.90 -13.10 58.08
N ASP A 118 19.04 -13.68 57.25
CA ASP A 118 17.98 -14.57 57.72
C ASP A 118 18.64 -15.73 58.48
N HIS A 119 18.69 -15.60 59.81
CA HIS A 119 18.94 -16.70 60.73
C HIS A 119 17.70 -17.61 60.69
N ILE A 120 17.61 -18.45 59.67
CA ILE A 120 16.83 -19.68 59.75
C ILE A 120 17.71 -20.64 60.57
N GLY A 121 17.36 -20.74 61.86
CA GLY A 121 18.00 -21.61 62.81
C GLY A 121 17.69 -23.09 62.57
N THR A 122 18.68 -23.91 62.97
CA THR A 122 18.62 -25.32 63.41
C THR A 122 17.95 -26.35 62.54
#